data_AF-A0A924E331-F1
#
_entry.id   AF-A0A924E331-F1
#
_cell.length_a   1.000
_cell.length_b   1.000
_cell.length_c   1.000
_cell.angle_alpha   90.00
_cell.angle_beta   90.00
_cell.angle_gamma   90.00
#
_symmetry.space_group_name_H-M   'P 1'
#
loop_
_entity.id
_entity.type
_entity.pdbx_description
1 polymer ?
#
loop_
_entity_poly.entity_id
_entity_poly.type
_entity_poly.pdbx_seq_one_letter_code
_entity_poly.pdbx_strand_id
1 'polypeptide(L)'
;MNEVFRALADPTRREILRRLRGREMSAGELAECFPLAKSTLSGHFNVLKAADLVRTERRKQTIVYALNATVMEEALAAMMSLLNVGDGATGDALGGTES
;
A
#
# COMPACT_ATOMS: atom_id res chain seq x y z
N MET A 1 -8.15 -1.54 -7.34
CA MET A 1 -6.76 -1.64 -7.86
C MET A 1 -6.09 -0.28 -8.02
N ASN A 2 -6.72 0.74 -8.64
CA ASN A 2 -6.08 2.04 -8.91
C ASN A 2 -5.81 2.90 -7.65
N GLU A 3 -6.69 2.83 -6.64
CA GLU A 3 -6.60 3.63 -5.40
C GLU A 3 -5.29 3.40 -4.62
N VAL A 4 -4.82 2.15 -4.52
CA VAL A 4 -3.57 1.81 -3.82
C VAL A 4 -2.36 2.41 -4.53
N PHE A 5 -2.25 2.23 -5.85
CA PHE A 5 -1.14 2.81 -6.63
C PHE A 5 -1.19 4.34 -6.62
N ARG A 6 -2.38 4.93 -6.73
CA ARG A 6 -2.57 6.38 -6.60
C ARG A 6 -2.18 6.87 -5.20
N ALA A 7 -2.48 6.11 -4.16
CA ALA A 7 -2.07 6.42 -2.80
C ALA A 7 -0.54 6.33 -2.63
N LEU A 8 0.11 5.36 -3.26
CA LEU A 8 1.58 5.19 -3.22
C LEU A 8 2.34 6.17 -4.12
N ALA A 9 1.71 6.77 -5.13
CA ALA A 9 2.34 7.72 -6.05
C ALA A 9 2.89 8.98 -5.35
N ASP A 10 2.35 9.33 -4.17
CA ASP A 10 2.72 10.53 -3.44
C ASP A 10 3.82 10.25 -2.39
N PRO A 11 4.86 11.10 -2.35
CA PRO A 11 5.99 10.91 -1.44
C PRO A 11 5.61 11.07 0.03
N THR A 12 4.70 12.00 0.37
CA THR A 12 4.23 12.21 1.75
C THR A 12 3.47 10.99 2.24
N ARG A 13 2.59 10.43 1.42
CA ARG A 13 1.85 9.19 1.75
C ARG A 13 2.78 8.00 1.96
N ARG A 14 3.81 7.85 1.13
CA ARG A 14 4.85 6.82 1.33
C ARG A 14 5.62 7.02 2.62
N GLU A 15 5.95 8.26 2.99
CA GLU A 15 6.64 8.56 4.24
C GLU A 15 5.75 8.24 5.45
N ILE A 16 4.45 8.57 5.40
CA ILE A 16 3.48 8.18 6.46
C ILE A 16 3.50 6.66 6.65
N LEU A 17 3.38 5.88 5.57
CA LEU A 17 3.42 4.42 5.63
C LEU A 17 4.75 3.90 6.19
N ARG A 18 5.87 4.53 5.81
CA ARG A 18 7.20 4.18 6.32
C ARG A 18 7.32 4.41 7.83
N ARG A 19 6.76 5.50 8.36
CA ARG A 19 6.70 5.74 9.81
C ARG A 19 5.82 4.71 10.52
N LEU A 20 4.65 4.43 9.96
CA LEU A 20 3.71 3.45 10.50
C LEU A 20 4.21 2.01 10.46
N ARG A 21 5.17 1.69 9.59
CA ARG A 21 5.84 0.37 9.55
C ARG A 21 6.62 0.06 10.83
N GLY A 22 7.18 1.08 11.48
CA GLY A 22 7.98 0.90 12.70
C GLY A 22 7.12 0.84 13.97
N ARG A 23 6.04 1.62 14.02
CA ARG A 23 5.10 1.64 15.15
C ARG A 23 3.77 2.26 14.73
N GLU A 24 2.70 1.89 15.43
CA GLU A 24 1.43 2.60 15.37
C GLU A 24 1.63 4.03 15.93
N MET A 25 1.01 5.02 15.30
CA MET A 25 1.15 6.43 15.70
C MET A 25 -0.19 7.13 15.68
N SER A 26 -0.42 8.03 16.63
CA SER A 26 -1.63 8.86 16.62
C SER A 26 -1.60 9.92 15.53
N ALA A 27 -2.78 10.43 15.15
CA ALA A 27 -2.91 11.55 14.21
C ALA A 27 -2.06 12.77 14.63
N GLY A 28 -1.97 13.01 15.94
CA GLY A 28 -1.18 14.10 16.53
C GLY A 28 0.32 13.86 16.36
N GLU A 29 0.82 12.69 16.74
CA GLU A 29 2.24 12.33 16.59
C GLU A 29 2.68 12.33 15.13
N LEU A 30 1.83 11.84 14.22
CA LEU A 30 2.10 11.93 12.78
C LEU A 30 2.16 13.39 12.35
N ALA A 31 1.23 14.24 12.80
CA ALA A 31 1.25 15.66 12.47
C ALA A 31 2.50 16.39 12.96
N GLU A 32 3.11 15.97 14.06
CA GLU A 32 4.37 16.52 14.55
C GLU A 32 5.58 16.07 13.71
N CYS A 33 5.48 14.93 13.02
CA CYS A 33 6.57 14.40 12.18
C CYS A 33 6.69 15.08 10.81
N PHE A 34 5.71 15.89 10.41
CA PHE A 34 5.71 16.57 9.12
C PHE A 34 5.58 18.09 9.30
N PRO A 35 6.31 18.90 8.50
CA PRO A 35 6.18 20.36 8.52
C PRO A 35 4.90 20.85 7.80
N LEU A 36 3.85 20.04 7.75
CA LEU A 36 2.63 20.28 6.98
C LEU A 36 1.46 20.66 7.89
N ALA A 37 0.51 21.40 7.34
CA ALA A 37 -0.74 21.70 8.04
C ALA A 37 -1.53 20.42 8.33
N LYS A 38 -2.18 20.38 9.50
CA LYS A 38 -3.05 19.26 9.92
C LYS A 38 -4.16 18.97 8.90
N SER A 39 -4.67 20.00 8.21
CA SER A 39 -5.67 19.87 7.15
C SER A 39 -5.14 19.05 5.95
N THR A 40 -3.91 19.33 5.52
CA THR A 40 -3.24 18.60 4.42
C THR A 40 -3.01 17.14 4.79
N LEU A 41 -2.55 16.87 6.01
CA LEU A 41 -2.35 15.50 6.49
C LEU A 41 -3.66 14.71 6.61
N SER A 42 -4.73 15.32 7.10
CA SER A 42 -6.06 14.69 7.14
C SER A 42 -6.52 14.24 5.74
N GLY A 43 -6.24 15.04 4.71
CA GLY A 43 -6.47 14.65 3.31
C GLY A 43 -5.68 13.41 2.91
N HIS A 44 -4.39 13.36 3.25
CA HIS A 44 -3.55 12.18 3.00
C HIS A 44 -4.03 10.93 3.74
N PHE A 45 -4.45 11.07 5.00
CA PHE A 45 -5.01 9.95 5.78
C PHE A 45 -6.31 9.41 5.18
N ASN A 46 -7.18 10.28 4.66
CA ASN A 46 -8.40 9.85 3.99
C ASN A 46 -8.10 9.02 2.73
N VAL A 47 -7.14 9.44 1.92
CA VAL A 47 -6.72 8.69 0.72
C VAL A 47 -6.10 7.35 1.10
N LEU A 48 -5.22 7.33 2.10
CA LEU A 48 -4.60 6.09 2.59
C LEU A 48 -5.64 5.12 3.16
N LYS A 49 -6.66 5.64 3.85
CA LYS A 49 -7.76 4.84 4.41
C LYS A 49 -8.69 4.32 3.30
N ALA A 50 -9.00 5.14 2.29
CA ALA A 50 -9.80 4.73 1.14
C ALA A 50 -9.11 3.61 0.33
N ALA A 51 -7.77 3.66 0.26
CA ALA A 51 -6.95 2.62 -0.33
C ALA A 51 -6.71 1.40 0.58
N ASP A 52 -7.32 1.36 1.78
CA ASP A 52 -7.16 0.31 2.79
C ASP A 52 -5.69 0.08 3.25
N LEU A 53 -4.78 1.03 2.97
CA LEU A 53 -3.36 0.93 3.31
C LEU A 53 -3.07 1.21 4.79
N VAL A 54 -4.00 1.89 5.48
CA VAL A 54 -3.90 2.17 6.91
C VAL A 54 -5.20 1.82 7.62
N ARG A 55 -5.06 1.25 8.81
CA ARG A 55 -6.17 1.01 9.74
C ARG A 55 -6.20 2.12 10.77
N THR A 56 -7.41 2.51 11.17
CA THR A 56 -7.62 3.51 12.21
C THR A 56 -8.29 2.88 13.42
N GLU A 57 -7.67 2.97 14.59
CA GLU A 57 -8.21 2.50 15.86
C GLU A 57 -8.46 3.69 16.78
N ARG A 58 -9.63 3.77 17.41
CA ARG A 58 -9.92 4.83 18.37
C ARG A 58 -9.49 4.36 19.76
N ARG A 59 -8.38 4.90 20.27
CA ARG A 59 -7.91 4.65 21.64
C ARG A 59 -8.23 5.83 22.53
N LYS A 60 -9.26 5.68 23.36
CA LYS A 60 -9.76 6.69 24.30
C LYS A 60 -10.12 8.01 23.59
N GLN A 61 -9.21 8.98 23.61
CA GLN A 61 -9.39 10.33 23.07
C GLN A 61 -8.62 10.58 21.76
N THR A 62 -7.83 9.62 21.30
CA THR A 62 -6.99 9.78 20.10
C THR A 62 -7.26 8.70 19.06
N ILE A 63 -7.11 9.08 17.78
CA ILE A 63 -7.16 8.13 16.66
C ILE A 63 -5.72 7.70 16.39
N VAL A 64 -5.48 6.40 16.48
CA VAL A 64 -4.22 5.75 16.19
C VAL A 64 -4.30 5.15 14.78
N TYR A 65 -3.27 5.41 13.99
CA TYR A 65 -3.09 4.84 12.67
C TYR A 65 -2.10 3.68 12.76
N ALA A 66 -2.44 2.60 12.08
CA ALA A 66 -1.61 1.40 11.95
C ALA A 66 -1.48 1.05 10.46
N LEU A 67 -0.32 0.52 10.07
CA LEU A 67 -0.09 0.07 8.69
C LEU A 67 -0.88 -1.22 8.41
N ASN A 68 -1.54 -1.29 7.25
CA ASN A 68 -2.17 -2.53 6.78
C ASN A 68 -1.23 -3.26 5.83
N ALA A 69 -0.37 -4.13 6.37
CA ALA A 69 0.64 -4.85 5.58
C ALA A 69 0.00 -5.80 4.53
N THR A 70 -1.14 -6.40 4.86
CA THR A 70 -1.84 -7.35 3.98
C THR A 70 -2.21 -6.74 2.62
N VAL A 71 -2.75 -5.52 2.61
CA VAL A 71 -3.16 -4.83 1.37
C VAL A 71 -1.94 -4.46 0.51
N MET A 72 -0.81 -4.16 1.15
CA MET A 72 0.43 -3.87 0.46
C MET A 72 1.05 -5.12 -0.17
N GLU A 73 0.99 -6.27 0.50
CA GLU A 73 1.39 -7.57 -0.06
C GLU A 73 0.51 -7.96 -1.25
N GLU A 74 -0.81 -7.80 -1.16
CA GLU A 74 -1.72 -8.05 -2.28
C GLU A 74 -1.43 -7.14 -3.47
N ALA A 75 -1.16 -5.85 -3.24
CA ALA A 75 -0.82 -4.91 -4.31
C ALA A 75 0.52 -5.25 -4.98
N LEU A 76 1.53 -5.66 -4.20
CA LEU A 76 2.81 -6.14 -4.71
C LEU A 76 2.66 -7.44 -5.49
N ALA A 77 1.88 -8.40 -5.00
CA ALA A 77 1.59 -9.65 -5.69
C ALA A 77 0.86 -9.41 -7.02
N ALA A 78 -0.14 -8.52 -7.03
CA ALA A 78 -0.83 -8.11 -8.25
C ALA A 78 0.09 -7.39 -9.24
N MET A 79 0.99 -6.52 -8.76
CA MET A 79 1.99 -5.86 -9.60
C MET A 79 3.00 -6.85 -10.18
N MET A 80 3.50 -7.79 -9.38
CA MET A 80 4.40 -8.84 -9.87
C MET A 80 3.70 -9.75 -10.87
N SER A 81 2.43 -10.11 -10.66
CA SER A 81 1.63 -10.86 -11.64
C SER A 81 1.48 -10.11 -12.97
N LEU A 82 1.25 -8.79 -12.92
CA LEU A 82 1.22 -7.91 -14.09
C LEU A 82 2.59 -7.78 -14.79
N LEU A 83 3.69 -7.76 -14.04
CA LEU A 83 5.05 -7.67 -14.58
C LEU A 83 5.55 -9.03 -15.10
N ASN A 84 5.02 -10.13 -14.56
CA ASN A 84 5.26 -11.50 -15.01
C ASN A 84 4.38 -11.86 -16.22
N VAL A 85 4.01 -10.86 -17.05
CA VAL A 85 3.53 -11.07 -18.42
C VAL A 85 4.68 -11.62 -19.24
N GLY A 86 4.82 -12.92 -19.08
CA GLY A 86 5.77 -13.84 -19.66
C GLY A 86 5.33 -15.26 -19.30
N ASP A 87 4.00 -15.49 -19.25
CA ASP A 87 3.47 -16.84 -19.45
C ASP A 87 3.68 -17.14 -20.93
N GLY A 88 4.91 -17.54 -21.25
CA GLY A 88 5.23 -18.19 -22.49
C GLY A 88 4.38 -19.44 -22.51
N ALA A 89 3.30 -19.38 -23.30
CA ALA A 89 2.52 -20.54 -23.70
C ALA A 89 3.49 -21.67 -24.04
N THR A 90 3.57 -22.62 -23.12
CA THR A 90 3.67 -24.06 -23.37
C THR A 90 4.24 -24.39 -24.74
N GLY A 91 5.56 -24.61 -24.76
CA GLY A 91 6.17 -25.48 -25.75
C GLY A 91 5.56 -26.87 -25.60
N ASP A 92 4.53 -27.14 -26.39
CA ASP A 92 4.02 -28.48 -26.62
C ASP A 92 5.01 -29.21 -27.53
N ALA A 93 6.04 -29.77 -26.90
CA ALA A 93 6.92 -30.77 -27.48
C ALA A 93 6.33 -32.16 -27.19
N LEU A 94 5.49 -32.63 -28.11
CA LEU A 94 5.27 -34.05 -28.40
C LEU A 94 5.64 -34.18 -29.88
N GLY A 95 6.82 -34.65 -30.28
CA GLY A 95 7.39 -35.94 -29.94
C GLY A 95 7.05 -36.93 -31.07
N GLY A 96 8.04 -37.34 -31.86
CA GLY A 96 7.95 -38.58 -32.66
C GLY A 96 7.82 -38.40 -34.17
N THR A 97 8.94 -38.10 -34.82
CA THR A 97 9.23 -38.68 -36.14
C THR A 97 9.40 -40.19 -35.97
N GLU A 98 8.42 -40.99 -36.38
CA GLU A 98 8.64 -42.41 -36.66
C GLU A 98 7.94 -42.77 -37.98
N SER A 99 8.63 -43.59 -38.76
CA SER A 99 8.56 -43.76 -40.22
C SER A 99 7.34 -44.47 -40.78
#